data_AF-A0A2K3MEQ4-F1
#
_entry.id   AF-A0A2K3MEQ4-F1
#
_cell.length_a   1.000
_cell.length_b   1.000
_cell.length_c   1.000
_cell.angle_alpha   90.00
_cell.angle_beta   90.00
_cell.angle_gamma   90.00
#
_symmetry.space_group_name_H-M   'P 1'
#
loop_
_entity.id
_entity.type
_entity.pdbx_description
1 polymer ?
#
loop_
_entity_poly.entity_id
_entity_poly.type
_entity_poly.pdbx_seq_one_letter_code
_entity_poly.pdbx_strand_id
1 'polypeptide(L)'
;KAFPKDDPTKPCRLTAFVGYKSGMTHIVREVEKPGSKLHKKETCEAVTIIETPPVVVVGVVGYVKTPRGLRTLNTVWAQHLSEDIKRRFYKNWSKSKKKAFTKYTKKFETEEGKKDIQSQLEKLKKYATVIRVLAHTQ
;
A
#
# COMPACT_ATOMS: atom_id res chain seq x y z
N LYS A 1 -9.87 6.25 8.27
CA LYS A 1 -9.52 4.91 8.84
C LYS A 1 -10.19 3.72 8.12
N ALA A 2 -11.20 3.93 7.28
CA ALA A 2 -11.86 2.86 6.53
C ALA A 2 -11.33 2.78 5.08
N PHE A 3 -11.43 1.61 4.47
CA PHE A 3 -11.19 1.37 3.04
C PHE A 3 -12.54 1.13 2.34
N PRO A 4 -12.61 1.25 1.01
CA PRO A 4 -13.80 0.82 0.25
C PRO A 4 -14.19 -0.61 0.59
N LYS A 5 -15.50 -0.89 0.56
CA LYS A 5 -16.02 -2.25 0.76
C LYS A 5 -15.57 -3.14 -0.40
N ASP A 6 -15.13 -4.35 -0.06
CA ASP A 6 -14.67 -5.31 -1.06
C ASP A 6 -15.85 -5.87 -1.88
N ASP A 7 -15.61 -6.09 -3.16
CA ASP A 7 -16.58 -6.61 -4.13
C ASP A 7 -15.92 -7.75 -4.92
N PRO A 8 -16.21 -9.02 -4.56
CA PRO A 8 -15.56 -10.19 -5.17
C PRO A 8 -15.81 -10.36 -6.67
N THR A 9 -16.80 -9.65 -7.24
CA THR A 9 -17.09 -9.72 -8.68
C THR A 9 -16.08 -8.94 -9.52
N LYS A 10 -15.38 -7.99 -8.90
CA LYS A 10 -14.43 -7.11 -9.59
C LYS A 10 -13.02 -7.70 -9.57
N PRO A 11 -12.18 -7.38 -10.57
CA PRO A 11 -10.79 -7.80 -10.57
C PRO A 11 -10.02 -7.17 -9.40
N CYS A 12 -8.95 -7.85 -9.00
CA CYS A 12 -8.05 -7.37 -7.96
C CYS A 12 -7.49 -5.98 -8.31
N ARG A 13 -7.59 -5.04 -7.38
CA ARG A 13 -7.12 -3.66 -7.53
C ARG A 13 -6.66 -3.07 -6.21
N LEU A 14 -5.73 -2.13 -6.28
CA LEU A 14 -5.34 -1.33 -5.13
C LEU A 14 -6.41 -0.26 -4.86
N THR A 15 -6.68 -0.01 -3.58
CA THR A 15 -7.72 0.93 -3.15
C THR A 15 -7.18 2.27 -2.66
N ALA A 16 -5.85 2.42 -2.58
CA ALA A 16 -5.20 3.61 -2.05
C ALA A 16 -3.82 3.80 -2.69
N PHE A 17 -3.37 5.04 -2.71
CA PHE A 17 -2.04 5.44 -3.18
C PHE A 17 -1.46 6.52 -2.25
N VAL A 18 -0.14 6.64 -2.22
CA VAL A 18 0.57 7.66 -1.42
C VAL A 18 1.18 8.67 -2.38
N GLY A 19 0.93 9.95 -2.13
CA GLY A 19 1.53 11.05 -2.88
C GLY A 19 1.94 12.18 -1.94
N TYR A 20 2.78 13.06 -2.45
CA TYR A 20 3.33 14.22 -1.76
C TYR A 20 2.77 15.49 -2.39
N LYS A 21 2.28 16.42 -1.57
CA LYS A 21 1.75 17.69 -2.07
C LYS A 21 2.91 18.58 -2.54
N SER A 22 2.95 18.90 -3.82
CA SER A 22 4.01 19.72 -4.43
C SER A 22 3.63 21.19 -4.59
N GLY A 23 2.33 21.49 -4.59
CA GLY A 23 1.84 22.87 -4.70
C GLY A 23 0.40 22.96 -5.15
N MET A 24 0.01 24.14 -5.60
CA MET A 24 -1.32 24.44 -6.14
C MET A 24 -1.16 25.35 -7.36
N THR A 25 -1.96 25.12 -8.38
CA THR A 25 -2.07 25.97 -9.58
C THR A 25 -3.55 26.13 -9.95
N HIS A 26 -3.84 26.83 -11.04
CA HIS A 26 -5.17 26.85 -11.66
C HIS A 26 -5.10 26.25 -13.05
N ILE A 27 -6.18 25.61 -13.48
CA ILE A 27 -6.38 25.15 -14.86
C ILE A 27 -7.58 25.86 -15.44
N VAL A 28 -7.58 26.00 -16.76
CA VAL A 28 -8.77 26.38 -17.53
C VAL A 28 -9.34 25.10 -18.12
N ARG A 29 -10.64 24.86 -17.92
CA ARG A 29 -11.35 23.77 -18.60
C ARG A 29 -12.75 24.20 -19.00
N GLU A 30 -13.27 23.57 -20.05
CA GLU A 30 -14.66 23.73 -20.47
C GLU A 30 -15.58 22.93 -19.52
N VAL A 31 -16.69 23.55 -19.11
CA VAL A 31 -17.65 22.91 -18.19
C VAL A 31 -18.74 22.17 -18.94
N GLU A 32 -18.77 20.85 -18.78
CA GLU A 32 -19.85 19.99 -19.25
C GLU A 32 -20.86 19.71 -18.13
N LYS A 33 -21.83 20.61 -17.94
CA LYS A 33 -22.94 20.47 -16.99
C LYS A 33 -24.23 21.02 -17.60
N PRO A 34 -25.02 20.20 -18.32
CA PRO A 34 -26.29 20.62 -18.91
C PRO A 34 -27.21 21.29 -17.88
N GLY A 35 -27.83 22.41 -18.25
CA GLY A 35 -28.68 23.22 -17.35
C GLY A 35 -27.93 24.29 -16.54
N SER A 36 -26.60 24.31 -16.56
CA SER A 36 -25.81 25.39 -15.96
C SER A 36 -25.60 26.56 -16.93
N LYS A 37 -25.62 27.80 -16.43
CA LYS A 37 -25.21 29.02 -17.20
C LYS A 37 -23.74 28.98 -17.66
N LEU A 38 -22.95 28.11 -17.03
CA LEU A 38 -21.54 27.88 -17.33
C LEU A 38 -21.33 26.72 -18.31
N HIS A 39 -22.39 26.05 -18.78
CA HIS A 39 -22.24 24.96 -19.74
C HIS A 39 -21.60 25.46 -21.04
N LYS A 40 -20.60 24.72 -21.54
CA LYS A 40 -19.80 25.05 -22.72
C LYS A 40 -19.04 26.38 -22.64
N LYS A 41 -18.69 26.78 -21.42
CA LYS A 41 -17.84 27.94 -21.15
C LYS A 41 -16.58 27.50 -20.43
N GLU A 42 -15.51 28.24 -20.66
CA GLU A 42 -14.24 28.08 -19.95
C GLU A 42 -14.37 28.63 -18.52
N THR A 43 -13.87 27.87 -17.56
CA THR A 43 -13.77 28.29 -16.17
C THR A 43 -12.39 27.98 -15.59
N CYS A 44 -11.84 28.91 -14.81
CA CYS A 44 -10.63 28.70 -14.06
C CYS A 44 -10.94 27.94 -12.76
N GLU A 45 -10.38 26.74 -12.60
CA GLU A 45 -10.53 25.92 -11.40
C GLU A 45 -9.16 25.75 -10.71
N ALA A 46 -9.13 25.90 -9.38
CA ALA A 46 -7.92 25.68 -8.60
C ALA A 46 -7.66 24.18 -8.42
N VAL A 47 -6.42 23.74 -8.67
CA VAL A 47 -6.01 22.33 -8.57
C VAL A 47 -4.77 22.18 -7.71
N THR A 48 -4.72 21.11 -6.93
CA THR A 48 -3.54 20.75 -6.14
C THR A 48 -2.67 19.77 -6.93
N ILE A 49 -1.39 20.07 -7.03
CA ILE A 49 -0.41 19.18 -7.66
C ILE A 49 0.10 18.21 -6.60
N ILE A 50 -0.03 16.92 -6.87
CA ILE A 50 0.45 15.84 -6.01
C ILE A 50 1.48 15.04 -6.78
N GLU A 51 2.74 15.08 -6.34
CA GLU A 51 3.79 14.19 -6.82
C GLU A 51 3.54 12.77 -6.32
N THR A 52 3.49 11.84 -7.25
CA THR A 52 3.13 10.43 -6.99
C THR A 52 4.28 9.54 -7.46
N PRO A 53 5.38 9.46 -6.68
CA PRO A 53 6.49 8.59 -7.06
C PRO A 53 6.03 7.12 -7.08
N PRO A 54 6.70 6.25 -7.86
CA PRO A 54 6.38 4.83 -7.87
C PRO A 54 6.42 4.22 -6.48
N VAL A 55 5.42 3.39 -6.19
CA VAL A 55 5.28 2.69 -4.91
C VAL A 55 5.75 1.25 -5.05
N VAL A 56 6.57 0.79 -4.12
CA VAL A 56 7.11 -0.57 -4.08
C VAL A 56 6.36 -1.39 -3.05
N VAL A 57 5.85 -2.54 -3.47
CA VAL A 57 5.21 -3.53 -2.60
C VAL A 57 6.26 -4.39 -1.91
N VAL A 58 6.21 -4.44 -0.58
CA VAL A 58 7.22 -5.11 0.26
C VAL A 58 6.67 -6.24 1.11
N GLY A 59 5.35 -6.46 1.13
CA GLY A 59 4.76 -7.55 1.88
C GLY A 59 3.24 -7.58 1.81
N VAL A 60 2.67 -8.56 2.50
CA VAL A 60 1.23 -8.80 2.58
C VAL A 60 0.87 -9.09 4.04
N VAL A 61 -0.25 -8.53 4.50
CA VAL A 61 -0.84 -8.77 5.81
C VAL A 61 -2.26 -9.30 5.61
N GLY A 62 -2.58 -10.42 6.26
CA GLY A 62 -3.97 -10.88 6.33
C GLY A 62 -4.63 -10.47 7.64
N TYR A 63 -5.90 -10.15 7.55
CA TYR A 63 -6.76 -9.83 8.68
C TYR A 63 -7.93 -10.81 8.76
N VAL A 64 -8.24 -11.25 9.98
CA VAL A 64 -9.41 -12.08 10.28
C VAL A 64 -10.45 -11.26 11.02
N LYS A 65 -11.73 -11.43 10.65
CA LYS A 65 -12.85 -10.81 11.34
C LYS A 65 -13.11 -11.53 12.66
N THR A 66 -12.99 -10.79 13.75
CA THR A 66 -13.36 -11.22 15.10
C THR A 66 -14.57 -10.39 15.58
N PRO A 67 -15.30 -10.80 16.63
CA PRO A 67 -16.41 -9.99 17.17
C PRO A 67 -15.99 -8.58 17.60
N ARG A 68 -14.70 -8.39 17.96
CA ARG A 68 -14.12 -7.09 18.34
C ARG A 68 -13.55 -6.30 17.16
N GLY A 69 -13.73 -6.78 15.93
CA GLY A 69 -13.20 -6.16 14.70
C GLY A 69 -12.12 -6.99 14.01
N LEU A 70 -11.34 -6.35 13.13
CA LEU A 70 -10.29 -7.02 12.36
C LEU A 70 -9.04 -7.21 13.22
N ARG A 71 -8.54 -8.45 13.30
CA ARG A 71 -7.26 -8.78 13.94
C ARG A 71 -6.25 -9.22 12.88
N THR A 72 -5.00 -8.79 13.01
CA THR A 72 -3.90 -9.28 12.16
C THR A 72 -3.68 -10.77 12.39
N LEU A 73 -3.67 -11.55 11.32
CA LEU A 73 -3.40 -12.99 11.37
C LEU A 73 -1.91 -13.24 11.25
N ASN A 74 -1.33 -12.99 10.07
CA ASN A 74 0.10 -13.07 9.81
C ASN A 74 0.53 -11.98 8.83
N THR A 75 1.83 -11.69 8.82
CA THR A 75 2.48 -10.79 7.86
C THR A 75 3.59 -11.55 7.14
N VAL A 76 3.54 -11.55 5.81
CA VAL A 76 4.57 -12.13 4.94
C VAL A 76 5.29 -10.98 4.25
N TRP A 77 6.62 -10.96 4.30
CA TRP A 77 7.44 -9.91 3.66
C TRP A 77 8.08 -10.44 2.39
N ALA A 78 8.46 -9.54 1.49
CA ALA A 78 9.26 -9.86 0.31
C ALA A 78 10.68 -10.30 0.71
N GLN A 79 11.30 -11.11 -0.16
CA GLN A 79 12.67 -11.61 0.03
C GLN A 79 13.69 -10.46 0.03
N HIS A 80 13.63 -9.62 -1.01
CA HIS A 80 14.52 -8.49 -1.21
C HIS A 80 13.83 -7.21 -0.77
N LEU A 81 14.36 -6.60 0.28
CA LEU A 81 13.88 -5.33 0.84
C LEU A 81 14.97 -4.27 0.65
N SER A 82 14.58 -3.14 0.05
CA SER A 82 15.48 -1.99 -0.18
C SER A 82 15.98 -1.38 1.12
N GLU A 83 16.99 -0.53 1.05
CA GLU A 83 17.48 0.20 2.23
C GLU A 83 16.43 1.22 2.72
N ASP A 84 15.65 1.81 1.82
CA ASP A 84 14.65 2.84 2.15
C ASP A 84 13.56 2.30 3.08
N ILE A 85 13.10 1.08 2.84
CA ILE A 85 12.14 0.43 3.75
C ILE A 85 12.82 0.07 5.07
N LYS A 86 14.06 -0.43 5.06
CA LYS A 86 14.81 -0.75 6.29
C LYS A 86 15.03 0.49 7.15
N ARG A 87 15.24 1.66 6.54
CA ARG A 87 15.38 2.95 7.21
C ARG A 87 14.16 3.30 8.05
N ARG A 88 12.95 2.92 7.63
CA ARG A 88 11.70 3.16 8.39
C ARG A 88 11.64 2.40 9.72
N PHE A 89 12.46 1.37 9.92
CA PHE A 89 12.52 0.59 11.18
C PHE A 89 13.48 1.16 12.23
N TYR A 90 14.21 2.24 11.91
CA TYR A 90 15.14 2.85 12.85
C TYR A 90 14.87 4.35 12.96
N LYS A 91 14.67 4.83 14.19
CA LYS A 91 14.62 6.28 14.46
C LYS A 91 15.96 6.95 14.14
N ASN A 92 17.08 6.31 14.51
CA ASN A 92 18.42 6.77 14.19
C ASN A 92 19.14 5.74 13.31
N TRP A 93 18.98 5.88 11.99
CA TRP A 93 19.54 4.95 11.00
C TRP A 93 21.07 4.90 11.04
N SER A 94 21.73 6.05 11.03
CA SER A 94 23.18 6.16 10.90
C SER A 94 23.94 5.58 12.09
N LYS A 95 23.39 5.70 13.30
CA LYS A 95 23.98 5.09 14.52
C LYS A 95 23.54 3.65 14.76
N SER A 96 22.69 3.07 13.90
CA SER A 96 22.18 1.72 14.08
C SER A 96 23.08 0.66 13.44
N LYS A 97 22.95 -0.59 13.88
CA LYS A 97 23.61 -1.74 13.25
C LYS A 97 22.94 -2.20 11.94
N LYS A 98 21.85 -1.54 11.50
CA LYS A 98 21.11 -1.83 10.25
C LYS A 98 20.74 -3.32 10.03
N LYS A 99 20.39 -4.04 11.09
CA LYS A 99 20.10 -5.49 11.06
C LYS A 99 18.65 -5.88 10.75
N ALA A 100 17.77 -4.93 10.43
CA ALA A 100 16.38 -5.20 10.12
C ALA A 100 16.26 -6.20 8.95
N PHE A 101 15.39 -7.20 9.09
CA PHE A 101 15.12 -8.26 8.12
C PHE A 101 16.28 -9.19 7.74
N THR A 102 17.48 -9.01 8.29
CA THR A 102 18.64 -9.88 7.99
C THR A 102 18.39 -11.37 8.22
N LYS A 103 17.71 -11.73 9.32
CA LYS A 103 17.32 -13.12 9.59
C LYS A 103 16.15 -13.60 8.72
N TYR A 104 15.26 -12.69 8.34
CA TYR A 104 14.08 -13.02 7.54
C TYR A 104 14.47 -13.34 6.10
N THR A 105 15.35 -12.54 5.49
CA THR A 105 15.86 -12.79 4.14
C THR A 105 16.55 -14.15 4.04
N LYS A 106 17.30 -14.57 5.08
CA LYS A 106 17.92 -15.90 5.13
C LYS A 106 16.93 -17.07 5.10
N LYS A 107 15.67 -16.87 5.52
CA LYS A 107 14.63 -17.91 5.39
C LYS A 107 14.32 -18.25 3.94
N PHE A 108 14.56 -17.33 3.00
CA PHE A 108 14.37 -17.61 1.58
C PHE A 108 15.54 -18.38 0.96
N GLU A 109 16.68 -18.50 1.66
CA GLU A 109 17.84 -19.26 1.18
C GLU A 109 17.68 -20.75 1.50
N THR A 110 17.01 -21.10 2.59
CA THR A 110 16.79 -22.50 3.01
C THR A 110 15.44 -23.04 2.51
N GLU A 111 15.41 -24.32 2.12
CA GLU A 111 14.19 -24.97 1.65
C GLU A 111 13.11 -25.07 2.75
N GLU A 112 13.51 -25.27 4.00
CA GLU A 112 12.61 -25.26 5.15
C GLU A 112 11.95 -23.87 5.36
N GLY A 113 12.71 -22.80 5.19
CA GLY A 113 12.20 -21.45 5.36
C GLY A 113 11.25 -21.03 4.23
N LYS A 114 11.52 -21.45 2.99
CA LYS A 114 10.57 -21.28 1.87
C LYS A 114 9.25 -22.02 2.14
N LYS A 115 9.31 -23.25 2.66
CA LYS A 115 8.11 -24.02 3.06
C LYS A 115 7.31 -23.32 4.18
N ASP A 116 7.98 -22.75 5.19
CA ASP A 116 7.32 -21.95 6.24
C ASP A 116 6.57 -20.75 5.63
N ILE A 117 7.21 -20.02 4.72
CA ILE A 117 6.61 -18.83 4.07
C ILE A 117 5.41 -19.25 3.21
N GLN A 118 5.52 -20.34 2.46
CA GLN A 118 4.42 -20.88 1.67
C GLN A 118 3.24 -21.30 2.57
N SER A 119 3.51 -21.98 3.67
CA SER A 119 2.50 -22.33 4.68
C SER A 119 1.82 -21.09 5.27
N GLN A 120 2.58 -20.01 5.52
CA GLN A 120 2.00 -18.74 5.96
C GLN A 120 1.08 -18.12 4.91
N LEU A 121 1.47 -18.13 3.64
CA LEU A 121 0.64 -17.65 2.53
C LEU A 121 -0.66 -18.46 2.38
N GLU A 122 -0.58 -19.78 2.54
CA GLU A 122 -1.76 -20.66 2.53
C GLU A 122 -2.71 -20.37 3.70
N LYS A 123 -2.17 -20.14 4.90
CA LYS A 123 -2.96 -19.68 6.05
C LYS A 123 -3.66 -18.35 5.78
N LEU A 124 -2.99 -17.42 5.08
CA LEU A 124 -3.62 -16.16 4.68
C LEU A 124 -4.78 -16.42 3.71
N LYS A 125 -4.58 -17.22 2.67
CA LYS A 125 -5.64 -17.56 1.71
C LYS A 125 -6.84 -18.25 2.37
N LYS A 126 -6.59 -19.13 3.34
CA LYS A 126 -7.65 -19.93 3.99
C LYS A 126 -8.45 -19.15 5.04
N TYR A 127 -7.78 -18.34 5.87
CA TYR A 127 -8.40 -17.76 7.06
C TYR A 127 -8.55 -16.24 7.03
N ALA A 128 -7.82 -15.53 6.16
CA ALA A 128 -7.94 -14.07 6.10
C ALA A 128 -9.23 -13.68 5.38
N THR A 129 -10.03 -12.87 6.05
CA THR A 129 -11.22 -12.24 5.45
C THR A 129 -10.87 -11.00 4.64
N VAL A 130 -9.74 -10.35 4.96
CA VAL A 130 -9.24 -9.15 4.27
C VAL A 130 -7.74 -9.28 4.10
N ILE A 131 -7.24 -9.08 2.89
CA ILE A 131 -5.81 -9.06 2.58
C ILE A 131 -5.40 -7.62 2.27
N ARG A 132 -4.28 -7.17 2.84
CA ARG A 132 -3.68 -5.87 2.55
C ARG A 132 -2.24 -6.03 2.12
N VAL A 133 -1.85 -5.22 1.15
CA VAL A 133 -0.46 -5.13 0.72
C VAL A 133 0.25 -4.05 1.52
N LEU A 134 1.47 -4.35 1.98
CA LEU A 134 2.38 -3.37 2.57
C LEU A 134 3.20 -2.77 1.45
N ALA A 135 3.14 -1.45 1.33
CA ALA A 135 3.83 -0.73 0.27
C ALA A 135 4.51 0.52 0.84
N HIS A 136 5.61 0.93 0.23
CA HIS A 136 6.29 2.18 0.54
C HIS A 136 6.63 2.95 -0.73
N THR A 137 6.72 4.26 -0.59
CA THR A 137 7.29 5.13 -1.62
C THR A 137 8.80 4.94 -1.68
N GLN A 138 9.37 5.10 -2.88
CA GLN A 138 10.81 5.29 -3.06
C GLN A 138 11.30 6.54 -2.30
#